data_AF-A0A4Q3SHJ7-F1
#
_entry.id   AF-A0A4Q3SHJ7-F1
#
_cell.length_a   1.000
_cell.length_b   1.000
_cell.length_c   1.000
_cell.angle_alpha   90.00
_cell.angle_beta   90.00
_cell.angle_gamma   90.00
#
_symmetry.space_group_name_H-M   'P 1'
#
loop_
_entity.id
_entity.type
_entity.pdbx_description
1 polymer ?
#
loop_
_entity_poly.entity_id
_entity_poly.type
_entity_poly.pdbx_seq_one_letter_code
_entity_poly.pdbx_strand_id
1 'polypeptide(L)' 'MELETSIFLTKGYKIRWINQGDSVPQEFIPKLIHMYQQGQFPFDRLIKTYGFKEINKAVEDSEKGLTIKAVLLIGEYN' A
#
# COMPACT_ATOMS: atom_id res chain seq x y z
N MET A 1 18.52 -20.11 5.43
CA MET A 1 18.98 -18.98 6.27
C MET A 1 18.92 -19.44 7.70
N GLU A 2 20.06 -19.76 8.30
CA GLU A 2 20.13 -20.06 9.73
C GLU A 2 20.20 -18.73 10.47
N LEU A 3 19.25 -18.50 11.38
CA LEU A 3 19.25 -17.34 12.25
C LEU A 3 20.02 -17.71 13.52
N GLU A 4 20.95 -16.85 13.92
CA GLU A 4 21.62 -17.02 15.21
C GLU A 4 20.59 -16.80 16.33
N THR A 5 20.11 -17.88 16.95
CA THR A 5 18.97 -17.82 17.88
C THR A 5 19.32 -17.12 19.20
N SER A 6 20.62 -17.01 19.50
CA SER A 6 21.17 -16.37 20.70
C SER A 6 20.73 -14.91 20.86
N ILE A 7 20.58 -14.16 19.75
CA ILE A 7 20.29 -12.72 19.78
C ILE A 7 18.84 -12.43 20.21
N PHE A 8 17.90 -13.35 19.95
CA PHE A 8 16.50 -13.18 20.37
C PHE A 8 16.38 -13.30 21.89
N LEU A 9 17.18 -14.19 22.49
CA LEU A 9 17.24 -14.38 23.95
C LEU A 9 18.07 -13.28 24.64
N THR A 10 19.27 -13.01 24.16
CA THR A 10 20.23 -12.12 24.84
C THR A 10 19.97 -10.64 24.60
N LYS A 11 19.46 -10.28 23.41
CA LYS A 11 19.18 -8.87 23.04
C LYS A 11 17.69 -8.56 23.01
N GLY A 12 16.82 -9.55 23.22
CA GLY A 12 15.37 -9.36 23.24
C GLY A 12 14.75 -9.04 21.88
N TYR A 13 15.42 -9.35 20.77
CA TYR A 13 14.84 -9.18 19.44
C TYR A 13 13.59 -10.05 19.28
N LYS A 14 12.64 -9.57 18.48
CA LYS A 14 11.38 -10.27 18.18
C LYS A 14 11.18 -10.31 16.68
N ILE A 15 10.81 -11.48 16.16
CA ILE A 15 10.28 -11.61 14.81
C ILE A 15 8.77 -11.55 14.89
N ARG A 16 8.15 -10.71 14.06
CA ARG A 16 6.70 -10.66 13.87
C ARG A 16 6.40 -10.81 12.39
N TRP A 17 5.44 -11.68 12.11
CA TRP A 17 4.88 -11.84 10.78
C TRP A 17 3.71 -10.89 10.62
N ILE A 18 3.66 -10.15 9.52
CA ILE A 18 2.59 -9.19 9.23
C ILE A 18 2.03 -9.56 7.87
N ASN A 19 0.74 -9.87 7.82
CA ASN A 19 0.02 -10.10 6.59
C ASN A 19 -1.00 -8.96 6.39
N GLN A 20 -0.96 -8.28 5.25
CA GLN A 20 -1.86 -7.15 4.92
C GLN A 20 -2.00 -6.11 6.05
N GLY A 21 -0.91 -5.81 6.75
CA GLY A 21 -0.90 -4.84 7.85
C GLY A 21 -1.46 -5.32 9.19
N ASP A 22 -1.80 -6.61 9.34
CA ASP A 22 -2.33 -7.21 10.58
C ASP A 22 -3.50 -6.40 11.17
N SER A 23 -4.45 -6.04 10.29
CA SER A 23 -5.54 -5.12 10.61
C SER A 23 -6.91 -5.74 10.36
N VAL A 24 -7.93 -5.18 11.01
CA VAL A 24 -9.35 -5.44 10.70
C VAL A 24 -9.78 -4.43 9.62
N PRO A 25 -9.96 -4.82 8.35
CA PRO A 25 -10.16 -3.86 7.26
C PRO A 25 -11.41 -3.00 7.40
N GLN A 26 -12.49 -3.56 7.95
CA GLN A 26 -13.76 -2.88 8.19
C GLN A 26 -13.65 -1.73 9.19
N GLU A 27 -12.63 -1.76 10.06
CA GLU A 27 -12.35 -0.69 11.02
C GLU A 27 -11.24 0.23 10.52
N PHE A 28 -10.19 -0.36 9.93
CA PHE A 28 -8.98 0.36 9.57
C PHE A 28 -9.14 1.21 8.31
N ILE A 29 -9.83 0.72 7.27
CA ILE A 29 -10.06 1.49 6.03
C ILE A 29 -10.88 2.75 6.32
N PRO A 30 -12.01 2.72 7.05
CA PRO A 30 -12.73 3.94 7.41
C PRO A 30 -11.87 4.94 8.18
N LYS A 31 -11.00 4.47 9.07
CA LYS A 31 -10.05 5.34 9.80
C LYS A 31 -9.07 6.04 8.86
N LEU A 32 -8.50 5.32 7.90
CA LEU A 32 -7.58 5.91 6.89
C LEU A 32 -8.29 6.94 6.01
N ILE A 33 -9.54 6.65 5.60
CA ILE A 33 -10.37 7.60 4.85
C ILE A 33 -10.62 8.86 5.68
N HIS A 34 -10.97 8.73 6.95
CA HIS A 34 -11.17 9.88 7.84
C HIS A 34 -9.89 10.72 7.97
N MET A 35 -8.73 10.08 8.17
CA MET A 35 -7.44 10.77 8.21
C MET A 35 -7.12 11.52 6.91
N TYR A 36 -7.44 10.93 5.76
CA TYR A 36 -7.29 11.59 4.46
C TYR A 36 -8.18 12.84 4.35
N GLN A 37 -9.46 12.72 4.72
CA GLN A 37 -10.41 13.84 4.71
C GLN A 37 -10.00 14.98 5.65
N GLN A 38 -9.30 14.67 6.74
CA GLN A 38 -8.73 15.66 7.66
C GLN A 38 -7.35 16.20 7.21
N GLY A 39 -6.86 15.82 6.03
CA GLY A 39 -5.56 16.24 5.50
C GLY A 39 -4.36 15.60 6.19
N GLN A 40 -4.56 14.60 7.06
CA GLN A 40 -3.51 13.93 7.84
C GLN A 40 -2.88 12.75 7.10
N PHE A 41 -3.53 12.26 6.03
CA PHE A 41 -3.05 11.11 5.27
C PHE A 41 -3.23 11.31 3.75
N PRO A 42 -2.37 12.12 3.11
CA PRO A 42 -2.50 12.48 1.69
C PRO A 42 -2.01 11.36 0.75
N PHE A 43 -2.66 10.19 0.79
CA PHE A 43 -2.29 9.04 -0.05
C PHE A 43 -2.59 9.25 -1.53
N ASP A 44 -3.52 10.15 -1.85
CA ASP A 44 -3.90 10.57 -3.20
C ASP A 44 -2.70 11.07 -4.02
N ARG A 45 -1.69 11.66 -3.37
CA ARG A 45 -0.45 12.13 -4.01
C ARG A 45 0.40 11.01 -4.61
N LEU A 46 0.16 9.76 -4.21
CA LEU A 46 0.85 8.58 -4.75
C LEU A 46 0.16 8.05 -6.02
N ILE A 47 -1.05 8.52 -6.30
CA ILE A 47 -1.90 7.98 -7.35
C ILE A 47 -1.60 8.65 -8.68
N LYS A 48 -1.47 7.83 -9.73
CA LYS A 48 -1.62 8.27 -11.11
C LYS A 48 -2.75 7.49 -11.75
N THR A 49 -3.66 8.22 -12.40
CA THR A 49 -4.82 7.63 -13.07
C THR A 49 -4.51 7.32 -14.53
N TYR A 50 -5.08 6.23 -15.02
CA TYR A 50 -4.99 5.78 -16.41
C TYR A 50 -6.38 5.41 -16.91
N GLY A 51 -6.66 5.66 -18.19
CA GLY A 51 -7.86 5.12 -18.81
C GLY A 51 -7.80 3.59 -18.85
N PHE A 52 -8.95 2.90 -18.82
CA PHE A 52 -8.98 1.43 -18.87
C PHE A 52 -8.20 0.84 -20.07
N LYS A 53 -8.22 1.52 -21.22
CA LYS A 53 -7.47 1.11 -22.43
C LYS A 53 -5.95 1.19 -22.27
N GLU A 54 -5.45 1.90 -21.26
CA GLU A 54 -4.03 2.11 -20.99
C GLU A 54 -3.46 1.12 -19.96
N ILE A 55 -4.15 0.01 -19.66
CA ILE A 55 -3.74 -0.97 -18.65
C ILE A 55 -2.27 -1.42 -18.79
N ASN A 56 -1.82 -1.71 -20.00
CA ASN A 56 -0.43 -2.16 -20.21
C ASN A 56 0.59 -1.07 -19.87
N LYS A 57 0.27 0.20 -20.17
CA LYS A 57 1.11 1.34 -19.82
C LYS A 57 1.11 1.60 -18.31
N ALA A 58 -0.04 1.44 -17.66
CA ALA A 58 -0.16 1.56 -16.20
C ALA A 58 0.72 0.51 -15.47
N VAL A 59 0.76 -0.72 -15.98
CA VAL A 59 1.63 -1.79 -15.47
C VAL A 59 3.10 -1.45 -15.71
N GLU A 60 3.48 -1.08 -16.94
CA GLU A 60 4.86 -0.75 -17.30
C GLU A 60 5.40 0.42 -16.46
N ASP A 61 4.63 1.49 -16.30
CA ASP A 61 5.01 2.65 -15.48
C ASP A 61 5.17 2.25 -14.00
N SER A 62 4.37 1.30 -13.49
CA SER A 62 4.46 0.80 -12.12
C SER A 62 5.71 -0.06 -11.92
N GLU A 63 6.01 -0.96 -12.85
CA GLU A 63 7.21 -1.83 -12.79
C GLU A 63 8.51 -1.02 -12.88
N LYS A 64 8.51 0.03 -13.71
CA LYS A 64 9.65 0.94 -13.85
C LYS A 64 9.77 1.95 -12.70
N GLY A 65 8.83 1.97 -11.76
CA GLY A 65 8.79 2.92 -10.65
C GLY A 65 8.48 4.37 -11.07
N LEU A 66 8.06 4.59 -12.31
CA LEU A 66 7.58 5.90 -12.79
C LEU A 66 6.25 6.30 -12.14
N THR A 67 5.50 5.30 -11.66
CA THR A 67 4.24 5.47 -10.94
C THR A 67 4.24 4.66 -9.66
N ILE A 68 3.97 5.32 -8.53
CA ILE A 68 3.93 4.66 -7.21
C ILE A 68 2.66 3.81 -7.06
N LYS A 69 1.49 4.38 -7.37
CA LYS A 69 0.20 3.68 -7.36
C LYS A 69 -0.63 3.99 -8.60
N ALA A 70 -0.65 3.06 -9.56
CA ALA A 70 -1.53 3.17 -10.71
C ALA A 70 -2.99 2.85 -10.32
N VAL A 71 -3.94 3.67 -10.79
CA VAL A 71 -5.38 3.45 -10.66
C VAL A 71 -6.02 3.51 -12.04
N LEU A 72 -6.73 2.44 -12.42
CA LEU A 72 -7.48 2.38 -13.66
C LEU A 72 -8.86 2.99 -13.46
N LEU A 73 -9.21 3.96 -14.30
CA LEU A 73 -10.57 4.48 -14.36
C LEU A 73 -11.40 3.59 -15.29
N ILE A 74 -12.40 2.92 -14.72
CA ILE A 74 -13.32 2.02 -15.42
C ILE A 74 -14.65 2.75 -15.62
N GLY A 75 -15.01 2.98 -16.88
CA GLY A 75 -16.22 3.73 -17.25
C GLY A 75 -16.08 5.24 -17.12
N GLU A 76 -17.14 5.96 -17.51
CA GLU A 76 -17.32 7.37 -17.18
C GLU A 76 -18.13 7.45 -15.88
N TYR A 77 -17.49 7.88 -14.79
CA TYR A 77 -18.21 8.30 -13.59
C TYR A 77 -18.75 9.71 -13.87
N ASN A 78 -20.03 9.77 -14.24
CA ASN A 78 -20.80 11.03 -14.27
C ASN A 78 -21.10 11.51 -12.84
#